data_AF-A0A0X3P3A2-F1
#
_entry.id   AF-A0A0X3P3A2-F1
#
_cell.length_a   1.000
_cell.length_b   1.000
_cell.length_c   1.000
_cell.angle_alpha   90.00
_cell.angle_beta   90.00
_cell.angle_gamma   90.00
#
_symmetry.space_group_name_H-M   'P 1'
#
loop_
_entity.id
_entity.type
_entity.pdbx_description
1 polymer ?
#
loop_
_entity_poly.entity_id
_entity_poly.type
_entity_poly.pdbx_seq_one_letter_code
_entity_poly.pdbx_strand_id
1 'polypeptide(L)'
;MIDSITQMYFTWLKRRRAELINHFWTTQWVCKKMINSVMDLTRWKKSLAYVELMDFIGTVNSAVVSTSISENQNHSENISKVSLLMSKLKNHVDEVPLDQDTQRFGNKAFRTWFHWLSENAGAFCSELLIGLEISGLKF
;
A
#
# COMPACT_ATOMS: atom_id res chain seq x y z
N MET A 1 -26.64 -22.95 6.73
CA MET A 1 -27.43 -22.04 7.59
C MET A 1 -26.42 -21.38 8.51
N ILE A 2 -26.05 -20.13 8.23
CA ILE A 2 -25.08 -19.39 9.07
C ILE A 2 -25.82 -19.01 10.36
N ASP A 3 -25.26 -19.34 11.52
CA ASP A 3 -25.94 -19.11 12.79
C ASP A 3 -26.05 -17.61 13.12
N SER A 4 -27.02 -17.27 13.98
CA SER A 4 -27.34 -15.90 14.38
C SER A 4 -26.12 -15.14 14.94
N ILE A 5 -25.20 -15.86 15.59
CA ILE A 5 -23.98 -15.31 16.20
C ILE A 5 -22.98 -14.89 15.12
N THR A 6 -22.78 -15.73 14.10
CA THR A 6 -21.90 -15.45 12.97
C THR A 6 -22.44 -14.28 12.15
N GLN A 7 -23.77 -14.21 11.95
CA GLN A 7 -24.41 -13.09 11.27
C GLN A 7 -24.26 -11.77 12.07
N MET A 8 -24.41 -11.83 13.40
CA MET A 8 -24.16 -10.68 14.29
C MET A 8 -22.71 -10.22 14.25
N TYR A 9 -21.74 -11.13 14.23
CA TYR A 9 -20.31 -10.81 14.17
C TYR A 9 -19.95 -10.09 12.86
N PHE A 10 -20.42 -10.60 11.71
CA PHE A 10 -20.21 -9.93 10.44
C PHE A 10 -20.92 -8.57 10.36
N THR A 11 -22.12 -8.46 10.93
CA THR A 11 -22.86 -7.19 11.00
C THR A 11 -22.14 -6.18 11.89
N TRP A 12 -21.58 -6.63 13.02
CA TRP A 12 -20.76 -5.82 13.92
C TRP A 12 -19.44 -5.38 13.26
N LEU A 13 -18.76 -6.28 12.54
CA LEU A 13 -17.56 -5.94 11.77
C LEU A 13 -17.86 -4.93 10.65
N LYS A 14 -18.96 -5.11 9.90
CA LYS A 14 -19.39 -4.17 8.85
C LYS A 14 -19.72 -2.79 9.44
N ARG A 15 -20.44 -2.75 10.57
CA ARG A 15 -20.78 -1.51 11.27
C ARG A 15 -19.56 -0.80 11.85
N ARG A 16 -18.67 -1.54 12.51
CA ARG A 16 -17.41 -1.00 13.06
C ARG A 16 -16.49 -0.52 11.95
N ARG A 17 -16.46 -1.19 10.79
CA ARG A 17 -15.73 -0.74 9.60
C ARG A 17 -16.34 0.53 9.00
N ALA A 18 -17.67 0.65 8.94
CA ALA A 18 -18.36 1.85 8.47
C ALA A 18 -18.18 3.06 9.42
N GLU A 19 -18.22 2.83 10.73
CA GLU A 19 -17.92 3.85 11.75
C GLU A 19 -16.46 4.28 11.70
N LEU A 20 -15.53 3.34 11.47
CA LEU A 20 -14.12 3.66 11.21
C LEU A 20 -13.95 4.42 9.89
N ILE A 21 -14.70 4.09 8.82
CA ILE A 21 -14.67 4.77 7.51
C ILE A 21 -15.25 6.20 7.59
N ASN A 22 -16.30 6.44 8.37
CA ASN A 22 -16.87 7.79 8.54
C ASN A 22 -16.03 8.69 9.45
N HIS A 23 -15.27 8.13 10.39
CA HIS A 23 -14.25 8.86 11.17
C HIS A 23 -12.87 8.91 10.47
N PHE A 24 -12.73 8.21 9.34
CA PHE A 24 -11.47 8.01 8.59
C PHE A 24 -11.01 9.27 7.87
N TRP A 25 -11.93 10.14 7.49
CA TRP A 25 -11.63 11.35 6.70
C TRP A 25 -11.25 12.57 7.55
N THR A 26 -11.37 12.50 8.88
CA THR A 26 -11.08 13.64 9.78
C THR A 26 -9.78 13.49 10.59
N THR A 27 -9.14 12.33 10.57
CA THR A 27 -7.86 12.10 11.27
C THR A 27 -6.93 11.31 10.36
N GLN A 28 -5.94 11.98 9.79
CA GLN A 28 -4.89 11.36 8.98
C GLN A 28 -4.10 10.39 9.87
N TRP A 29 -4.36 9.09 9.76
CA TRP A 29 -3.62 8.06 10.46
C TRP A 29 -2.20 7.99 9.91
N VAL A 30 -1.27 8.70 10.54
CA VAL A 30 0.15 8.60 10.22
C VAL A 30 0.68 7.32 10.87
N CYS A 31 1.18 6.39 10.04
CA CYS A 31 1.83 5.16 10.52
C CYS A 31 2.98 5.52 11.48
N LYS A 32 3.02 4.87 12.65
CA LYS A 32 4.07 5.05 13.65
C LYS A 32 4.89 3.78 13.79
N LYS A 33 6.17 3.93 14.15
CA LYS A 33 7.03 2.79 14.45
C LYS A 33 6.54 2.07 15.71
N MET A 34 6.09 0.83 15.55
CA MET A 34 5.56 0.00 16.66
C MET A 34 6.45 -1.19 17.04
N ILE A 35 7.45 -1.52 16.22
CA ILE A 35 8.42 -2.59 16.49
C ILE A 35 9.75 -1.91 16.82
N ASN A 36 10.11 -1.88 18.10
CA ASN A 36 11.33 -1.24 18.60
C ASN A 36 12.34 -2.25 19.14
N SER A 37 11.89 -3.46 19.43
CA SER A 37 12.68 -4.56 19.94
C SER A 37 12.16 -5.91 19.42
N VAL A 38 12.94 -6.97 19.64
CA VAL A 38 12.53 -8.35 19.31
C VAL A 38 11.26 -8.77 20.06
N MET A 39 11.05 -8.26 21.28
CA MET A 39 9.86 -8.61 22.08
C MET A 39 8.56 -8.13 21.43
N ASP A 40 8.60 -7.01 20.70
CA ASP A 40 7.44 -6.45 20.01
C ASP A 40 6.95 -7.36 18.88
N LEU A 41 7.81 -8.26 18.37
CA LEU A 41 7.44 -9.20 17.31
C LEU A 41 6.32 -10.14 17.72
N THR A 42 6.24 -10.51 19.01
CA THR A 42 5.15 -11.35 19.52
C THR A 42 3.81 -10.64 19.41
N ARG A 43 3.78 -9.33 19.69
CA ARG A 43 2.58 -8.51 19.52
C ARG A 43 2.25 -8.30 18.04
N TRP A 44 3.27 -8.02 17.22
CA TRP A 44 3.12 -7.86 15.77
C TRP A 44 2.48 -9.09 15.12
N LYS A 45 2.99 -10.30 15.39
CA LYS A 45 2.48 -11.55 14.81
C LYS A 45 1.03 -11.88 15.19
N LYS A 46 0.51 -11.28 16.27
CA LYS A 46 -0.89 -11.42 16.72
C LYS A 46 -1.77 -10.23 16.29
N SER A 47 -1.21 -9.25 15.60
CA SER A 47 -1.92 -8.04 15.20
C SER A 47 -2.77 -8.27 13.95
N LEU A 48 -3.83 -7.48 13.79
CA LEU A 48 -4.66 -7.50 12.59
C LEU A 48 -3.85 -7.15 11.32
N ALA A 49 -2.95 -6.17 11.41
CA ALA A 49 -2.10 -5.76 10.30
C ALA A 49 -1.20 -6.89 9.78
N TYR A 50 -0.74 -7.79 10.66
CA TYR A 50 0.01 -8.97 10.25
C TYR A 50 -0.87 -9.97 9.48
N VAL A 51 -2.07 -10.24 9.99
CA VAL A 51 -3.04 -11.14 9.33
C VAL A 51 -3.41 -10.60 7.95
N GLU A 52 -3.78 -9.32 7.86
CA GLU A 52 -4.16 -8.67 6.60
C GLU A 52 -3.01 -8.67 5.58
N LEU A 53 -1.77 -8.44 6.02
CA LEU A 53 -0.60 -8.49 5.14
C LEU A 53 -0.35 -9.90 4.60
N MET A 54 -0.44 -10.93 5.46
CA MET A 54 -0.22 -12.31 5.06
C MET A 54 -1.33 -12.81 4.11
N ASP A 55 -2.58 -12.45 4.38
CA ASP A 55 -3.72 -12.77 3.52
C ASP A 55 -3.59 -12.09 2.15
N PHE A 56 -3.15 -10.82 2.12
CA PHE A 56 -2.87 -10.11 0.87
C PHE A 56 -1.77 -10.81 0.05
N ILE A 57 -0.64 -11.14 0.68
CA ILE A 57 0.46 -11.86 0.02
C ILE A 57 -0.03 -13.20 -0.52
N GLY A 58 -0.78 -13.97 0.26
CA GLY A 58 -1.33 -15.26 -0.16
C GLY A 58 -2.29 -15.12 -1.34
N THR A 59 -3.13 -14.08 -1.33
CA THR A 59 -4.07 -13.79 -2.41
C THR A 59 -3.35 -13.45 -3.71
N VAL A 60 -2.36 -12.55 -3.66
CA VAL A 60 -1.55 -12.19 -4.84
C VAL A 60 -0.79 -13.41 -5.36
N ASN A 61 -0.13 -14.16 -4.48
CA ASN A 61 0.60 -15.36 -4.86
C ASN A 61 -0.29 -16.36 -5.60
N SER A 62 -1.49 -16.62 -5.07
CA SER A 62 -2.44 -17.55 -5.68
C SER A 62 -2.94 -17.07 -7.04
N ALA A 63 -3.12 -15.75 -7.20
CA ALA A 63 -3.59 -15.15 -8.43
C ALA A 63 -2.57 -15.21 -9.59
N VAL A 64 -1.27 -15.32 -9.28
CA VAL A 64 -0.20 -15.32 -10.30
C VAL A 64 0.35 -16.71 -10.60
N VAL A 65 -0.08 -17.76 -9.90
CA VAL A 65 0.34 -19.15 -10.19
C VAL A 65 0.02 -19.49 -11.65
N SER A 66 0.99 -20.10 -12.34
CA SER A 66 0.87 -20.52 -13.74
C SER A 66 0.50 -19.40 -14.72
N THR A 67 0.67 -18.14 -14.32
CA THR A 67 0.44 -16.97 -15.17
C THR A 67 1.79 -16.47 -15.68
N SER A 68 1.98 -16.43 -17.00
CA SER A 68 3.19 -15.84 -17.57
C SER A 68 3.14 -14.32 -17.50
N ILE A 69 4.31 -13.70 -17.38
CA ILE A 69 4.47 -12.26 -17.54
C ILE A 69 4.30 -11.98 -19.04
N SER A 70 3.10 -11.55 -19.46
CA SER A 70 2.81 -11.21 -20.85
C SER A 70 2.65 -9.69 -21.01
N GLU A 71 3.13 -9.16 -22.14
CA GLU A 71 3.13 -7.71 -22.41
C GLU A 71 1.75 -7.15 -22.79
N ASN A 72 0.77 -8.02 -23.09
CA ASN A 72 -0.55 -7.65 -23.62
C ASN A 72 -1.70 -8.01 -22.67
N GLN A 73 -1.53 -7.77 -21.37
CA GLN A 73 -2.65 -7.92 -20.43
C GLN A 73 -3.52 -6.66 -20.42
N ASN A 74 -4.84 -6.85 -20.49
CA ASN A 74 -5.78 -5.77 -20.23
C ASN A 74 -5.71 -5.40 -18.74
N HIS A 75 -5.25 -4.19 -18.46
CA HIS A 75 -5.17 -3.66 -17.09
C HIS A 75 -6.41 -2.83 -16.76
N SER A 76 -6.83 -2.87 -15.50
CA SER A 76 -7.88 -1.97 -15.02
C SER A 76 -7.35 -0.54 -14.92
N GLU A 77 -8.26 0.44 -14.90
CA GLU A 77 -7.91 1.85 -14.71
C GLU A 77 -7.06 2.07 -13.42
N ASN A 78 -7.39 1.33 -12.36
CA ASN A 78 -6.65 1.35 -11.09
C ASN A 78 -5.19 0.92 -11.27
N ILE A 79 -4.95 -0.14 -12.04
CA ILE A 79 -3.58 -0.59 -12.36
C ILE A 79 -2.87 0.44 -13.24
N SER A 80 -3.54 1.02 -14.23
CA SER A 80 -2.97 2.08 -15.06
C SER A 80 -2.54 3.30 -14.24
N LYS A 81 -3.31 3.70 -13.23
CA LYS A 81 -2.96 4.79 -12.31
C LYS A 81 -1.71 4.48 -11.47
N VAL A 82 -1.60 3.26 -10.95
CA VAL A 82 -0.40 2.82 -10.22
C VAL A 82 0.81 2.75 -11.16
N SER A 83 0.66 2.22 -12.36
CA SER A 83 1.72 2.21 -13.37
C SER A 83 2.18 3.63 -13.73
N LEU A 84 1.24 4.57 -13.91
CA LEU A 84 1.56 5.97 -14.16
C LEU A 84 2.35 6.60 -13.00
N LEU A 85 1.98 6.31 -11.74
CA LEU A 85 2.76 6.73 -10.58
C LEU A 85 4.19 6.18 -10.65
N MET A 86 4.35 4.88 -10.89
CA MET A 86 5.66 4.24 -11.02
C MET A 86 6.50 4.86 -12.14
N SER A 87 5.89 5.17 -13.29
CA SER A 87 6.55 5.88 -14.38
C SER A 87 6.98 7.30 -14.00
N LYS A 88 6.15 8.08 -13.30
CA LYS A 88 6.53 9.41 -12.78
C LYS A 88 7.76 9.31 -11.86
N LEU A 89 7.77 8.34 -10.94
CA LEU A 89 8.90 8.10 -10.03
C LEU A 89 10.18 7.70 -10.78
N LYS A 90 10.05 6.78 -11.74
CA LYS A 90 11.17 6.31 -12.57
C LYS A 90 11.75 7.46 -13.40
N ASN A 91 10.92 8.22 -14.10
CA ASN A 91 11.39 9.27 -15.01
C ASN A 91 12.09 10.39 -14.25
N HIS A 92 11.67 10.69 -13.02
CA HIS A 92 12.36 11.70 -12.21
C HIS A 92 13.77 11.27 -11.76
N VAL A 93 14.12 9.99 -11.87
CA VAL A 93 15.53 9.56 -11.65
C VAL A 93 16.45 10.23 -12.67
N ASP A 94 15.99 10.40 -13.92
CA ASP A 94 16.79 10.99 -14.99
C ASP A 94 17.00 12.51 -14.79
N GLU A 95 16.14 13.16 -13.99
CA GLU A 95 16.22 14.59 -13.62
C GLU A 95 17.18 14.87 -12.46
N VAL A 96 17.64 13.83 -11.76
CA VAL A 96 18.51 13.95 -10.58
C VAL A 96 19.91 13.44 -10.93
N PRO A 97 20.83 14.31 -11.36
CA PRO A 97 22.16 13.89 -11.75
C PRO A 97 22.93 13.29 -10.57
N LEU A 98 23.77 12.30 -10.86
CA LEU A 98 24.64 11.70 -9.86
C LEU A 98 25.64 12.72 -9.33
N ASP A 99 25.81 12.72 -8.01
CA ASP A 99 26.92 13.42 -7.38
C ASP A 99 28.24 12.76 -7.85
N GLN A 100 29.19 13.59 -8.29
CA GLN A 100 30.46 13.17 -8.89
C GLN A 100 31.55 12.92 -7.84
N ASP A 101 31.32 13.29 -6.57
CA ASP A 101 32.25 13.02 -5.48
C ASP A 101 32.43 11.51 -5.30
N THR A 102 33.68 11.08 -5.10
CA THR A 102 33.99 9.69 -4.77
C THR A 102 33.35 9.30 -3.44
N GLN A 103 32.45 8.32 -3.48
CA GLN A 103 31.68 7.86 -2.31
C GLN A 103 31.78 6.35 -2.17
N ARG A 104 32.04 5.88 -0.94
CA ARG A 104 32.11 4.45 -0.60
C ARG A 104 30.73 3.79 -0.43
N PHE A 105 29.70 4.60 -0.19
CA PHE A 105 28.31 4.17 0.03
C PHE A 105 27.39 4.78 -1.04
N GLY A 106 26.07 4.60 -0.88
CA GLY A 106 25.08 5.10 -1.85
C GLY A 106 25.23 6.58 -2.19
N ASN A 107 24.99 6.91 -3.46
CA ASN A 107 25.17 8.25 -3.99
C ASN A 107 24.21 9.26 -3.32
N LYS A 108 24.73 10.42 -2.89
CA LYS A 108 23.94 11.51 -2.27
C LYS A 108 22.78 12.00 -3.14
N ALA A 109 22.83 11.86 -4.46
CA ALA A 109 21.73 12.17 -5.38
C ALA A 109 20.41 11.50 -4.97
N PHE A 110 20.46 10.32 -4.33
CA PHE A 110 19.27 9.67 -3.78
C PHE A 110 18.52 10.56 -2.77
N ARG A 111 19.21 11.37 -1.97
CA ARG A 111 18.57 12.29 -1.00
C ARG A 111 17.78 13.37 -1.72
N THR A 112 18.33 13.91 -2.80
CA THR A 112 17.65 14.89 -3.65
C THR A 112 16.39 14.29 -4.27
N TRP A 113 16.52 13.11 -4.88
CA TRP A 113 15.37 12.38 -5.43
C TRP A 113 14.31 12.05 -4.36
N PHE A 114 14.73 11.62 -3.18
CA PHE A 114 13.83 11.28 -2.08
C PHE A 114 13.15 12.51 -1.47
N HIS A 115 13.83 13.66 -1.42
CA HIS A 115 13.23 14.93 -0.98
C HIS A 115 12.10 15.33 -1.92
N TRP A 116 12.36 15.31 -3.24
CA TRP A 116 11.32 15.54 -4.25
C TRP A 116 10.14 14.58 -4.08
N LEU A 117 10.39 13.28 -3.91
CA LEU A 117 9.32 12.31 -3.66
C LEU A 117 8.51 12.68 -2.41
N SER A 118 9.17 13.05 -1.31
CA SER A 118 8.52 13.38 -0.05
C SER A 118 7.62 14.62 -0.17
N GLU A 119 8.05 15.64 -0.91
CA GLU A 119 7.27 16.85 -1.17
C GLU A 119 6.05 16.57 -2.07
N ASN A 120 6.17 15.63 -3.00
CA ASN A 120 5.14 15.35 -3.99
C ASN A 120 4.23 14.15 -3.64
N ALA A 121 4.57 13.34 -2.63
CA ALA A 121 3.86 12.11 -2.29
C ALA A 121 2.37 12.34 -1.99
N GLY A 122 2.03 13.41 -1.25
CA GLY A 122 0.64 13.75 -0.95
C GLY A 122 -0.18 14.08 -2.20
N ALA A 123 0.41 14.83 -3.14
CA ALA A 123 -0.22 15.17 -4.41
C ALA A 123 -0.39 13.93 -5.30
N PHE A 124 0.63 13.08 -5.40
CA PHE A 124 0.53 11.82 -6.16
C PHE A 124 -0.55 10.88 -5.62
N CYS A 125 -0.62 10.72 -4.29
CA CYS A 125 -1.69 9.95 -3.67
C CYS A 125 -3.06 10.56 -3.97
N SER A 126 -3.17 11.89 -3.92
CA SER A 126 -4.44 12.58 -4.14
C SER A 126 -4.92 12.50 -5.59
N GLU A 127 -4.01 12.65 -6.55
CA GLU A 127 -4.29 12.65 -7.99
C GLU A 127 -4.54 11.24 -8.52
N LEU A 128 -3.75 10.26 -8.08
CA LEU A 128 -3.69 8.94 -8.73
C LEU A 128 -4.30 7.81 -7.88
N LEU A 129 -4.40 7.98 -6.56
CA LEU A 129 -4.79 6.90 -5.65
C LEU A 129 -6.09 7.17 -4.88
N ILE A 130 -6.63 8.40 -4.89
CA ILE A 130 -7.97 8.68 -4.36
C ILE A 130 -9.03 8.01 -5.26
N GLY A 131 -10.02 7.38 -4.63
CA GLY A 131 -11.12 6.74 -5.36
C GLY A 131 -10.74 5.41 -6.02
N LEU A 132 -9.61 4.81 -5.65
CA LEU A 132 -9.35 3.39 -5.90
C LEU A 132 -10.35 2.58 -5.06
N GLU A 133 -11.60 2.48 -5.53
CA GLU A 133 -12.55 1.53 -4.99
C GLU A 133 -11.92 0.15 -5.12
N ILE A 134 -11.85 -0.59 -4.01
CA ILE A 134 -11.67 -2.05 -4.04
C ILE A 134 -13.02 -2.63 -4.48
N SER A 135 -13.44 -2.30 -5.71
CA SER A 135 -14.64 -2.82 -6.35
C SER A 135 -14.36 -4.28 -6.69
N GLY A 136 -14.70 -5.20 -5.78
CA GLY A 136 -14.56 -6.62 -6.06
C GLY A 136 -14.51 -7.57 -4.87
N LEU A 137 -14.19 -7.08 -3.67
CA LEU A 137 -14.30 -7.93 -2.47
C LEU A 137 -15.74 -7.92 -1.94
N LYS A 138 -16.59 -8.72 -2.58
CA LYS A 138 -17.81 -9.20 -1.94
C LYS A 138 -17.40 -10.06 -0.74
N PHE A 139 -17.65 -9.54 0.47
CA PHE A 139 -17.69 -10.32 1.71
C PHE A 139 -19.12 -10.32 2.27
#